data_AF-A0A4Z0EUI4-F1
#
_entry.id   AF-A0A4Z0EUI4-F1
#
_cell.length_a   1.000
_cell.length_b   1.000
_cell.length_c   1.000
_cell.angle_alpha   90.00
_cell.angle_beta   90.00
_cell.angle_gamma   90.00
#
_symmetry.space_group_name_H-M   'P 1'
#
loop_
_entity.id
_entity.type
_entity.pdbx_description
1 polymer ?
#
loop_
_entity_poly.entity_id
_entity_poly.type
_entity_poly.pdbx_seq_one_letter_code
_entity_poly.pdbx_strand_id
1 'polypeptide(L)'
;MALSSFDFQQARVKQVLFKSRLRSVLYGVREADAALFSAADSPLGQWLQTVLKPSYGGRAEVREAERLLQQQLRTGQELTTRYQRGHIEEARAGLDQINAFADQIDAVLLCL
;
A
#
# COMPACT_ATOMS: atom_id res chain seq x y z
N MET A 1 -16.09 -17.93 -3.16
CA MET A 1 -15.61 -18.36 -1.82
C MET A 1 -15.79 -17.16 -0.91
N ALA A 2 -16.32 -17.33 0.30
CA ALA A 2 -16.47 -16.20 1.22
C ALA A 2 -15.10 -15.80 1.77
N LEU A 3 -14.84 -14.49 1.87
CA LEU A 3 -13.63 -13.98 2.52
C LEU A 3 -13.61 -14.41 3.98
N SER A 4 -12.43 -14.80 4.46
CA SER A 4 -12.19 -15.17 5.85
C SER A 4 -11.38 -14.11 6.57
N SER A 5 -11.35 -14.15 7.90
CA SER A 5 -10.46 -13.32 8.72
C SER A 5 -8.98 -13.45 8.29
N PHE A 6 -8.59 -14.65 7.84
CA PHE A 6 -7.23 -14.92 7.37
C PHE A 6 -6.86 -14.13 6.10
N ASP A 7 -7.82 -13.89 5.20
CA ASP A 7 -7.59 -13.09 3.99
C ASP A 7 -7.27 -11.64 4.34
N PHE A 8 -8.00 -11.05 5.30
CA PHE A 8 -7.75 -9.70 5.80
C PHE A 8 -6.43 -9.61 6.58
N GLN A 9 -6.10 -10.62 7.38
CA GLN A 9 -4.79 -10.69 8.05
C GLN A 9 -3.65 -10.72 7.03
N GLN A 10 -3.80 -11.50 5.96
CA GLN A 10 -2.83 -11.54 4.87
C GLN A 10 -2.70 -10.20 4.13
N ALA A 11 -3.80 -9.48 3.93
CA ALA A 11 -3.77 -8.13 3.33
C ALA A 11 -2.96 -7.16 4.21
N ARG A 12 -3.17 -7.21 5.53
CA ARG A 12 -2.42 -6.38 6.49
C ARG A 12 -0.93 -6.70 6.51
N VAL A 13 -0.55 -7.99 6.44
CA VAL A 13 0.86 -8.40 6.34
C VAL A 13 1.52 -7.84 5.06
N LYS A 14 0.82 -7.83 3.92
CA LYS A 14 1.33 -7.26 2.66
C LYS A 14 1.62 -5.76 2.81
N GLN A 15 0.76 -5.03 3.52
CA GLN A 15 0.98 -3.61 3.81
C GLN A 15 2.16 -3.37 4.76
N VAL A 16 2.31 -4.20 5.81
CA VAL A 16 3.48 -4.13 6.71
C VAL A 16 4.78 -4.32 5.93
N LEU A 17 4.82 -5.27 5.00
CA LEU A 17 5.97 -5.50 4.14
C LEU A 17 6.29 -4.29 3.25
N PHE A 18 5.28 -3.68 2.63
CA PHE A 18 5.45 -2.44 1.85
C PHE A 18 6.04 -1.31 2.71
N LYS A 19 5.45 -1.06 3.88
CA LYS A 19 5.92 -0.01 4.81
C LYS A 19 7.36 -0.24 5.28
N SER A 20 7.70 -1.49 5.59
CA SER A 20 9.06 -1.88 5.96
C SER A 20 10.07 -1.59 4.84
N ARG A 21 9.74 -2.00 3.60
CA ARG A 21 10.60 -1.74 2.43
C ARG A 21 10.76 -0.26 2.15
N LEU A 22 9.67 0.52 2.18
CA LEU A 22 9.71 1.97 1.98
C LEU A 22 10.60 2.64 3.04
N ARG A 23 10.44 2.27 4.32
CA ARG A 23 11.32 2.77 5.38
C ARG A 23 12.79 2.45 5.09
N SER A 24 13.13 1.22 4.72
CA SER A 24 14.51 0.87 4.37
C SER A 24 15.09 1.78 3.28
N VAL A 25 14.28 2.19 2.30
CA VAL A 25 14.69 3.16 1.27
C VAL A 25 14.93 4.56 1.88
N LEU A 26 13.99 5.08 2.68
CA LEU A 26 14.08 6.43 3.28
C LEU A 26 15.12 6.55 4.42
N TYR A 27 15.70 5.43 4.84
CA TYR A 27 16.84 5.38 5.76
C TYR A 27 18.15 5.01 5.06
N GLY A 28 18.16 4.83 3.73
CA GLY A 28 19.38 4.55 2.96
C GLY A 28 19.92 3.11 3.13
N VAL A 29 19.10 2.20 3.65
CA VAL A 29 19.46 0.78 3.83
C VAL A 29 19.34 0.01 2.51
N ARG A 30 18.48 0.48 1.60
CA ARG A 30 18.23 -0.13 0.29
C ARG A 30 18.00 0.96 -0.77
N GLU A 31 18.39 0.69 -2.01
CA GLU A 31 18.00 1.50 -3.15
C GLU A 31 16.50 1.41 -3.48
N ALA A 32 15.98 2.45 -4.11
CA ALA A 32 14.60 2.48 -4.57
C ALA A 32 14.42 1.57 -5.79
N ASP A 33 13.54 0.58 -5.67
CA ASP A 33 13.08 -0.24 -6.79
C ASP A 33 11.75 0.31 -7.31
N ALA A 34 11.65 0.58 -8.61
CA ALA A 34 10.41 1.06 -9.23
C ALA A 34 9.24 0.07 -9.06
N ALA A 35 9.53 -1.23 -8.97
CA ALA A 35 8.52 -2.26 -8.72
C ALA A 35 7.86 -2.11 -7.34
N LEU A 36 8.50 -1.43 -6.38
CA LEU A 36 7.92 -1.16 -5.05
C LEU A 36 6.65 -0.31 -5.12
N PHE A 37 6.53 0.54 -6.16
CA PHE A 37 5.43 1.49 -6.31
C PHE A 37 4.44 1.10 -7.42
N SER A 38 4.64 -0.05 -8.05
CA SER A 38 3.74 -0.57 -9.08
C SER A 38 2.50 -1.18 -8.44
N ALA A 39 1.31 -0.72 -8.84
CA ALA A 39 0.06 -1.32 -8.38
C ALA A 39 -0.14 -2.75 -8.94
N ALA A 40 0.40 -3.04 -10.12
CA ALA A 40 0.33 -4.36 -10.74
C ALA A 40 1.26 -5.38 -10.05
N ASP A 41 2.42 -4.91 -9.55
CA ASP A 41 3.42 -5.77 -8.90
C ASP A 41 3.29 -5.77 -7.37
N SER A 42 2.50 -4.84 -6.81
CA SER A 42 2.18 -4.80 -5.40
C SER A 42 1.42 -6.06 -4.97
N PRO A 43 1.88 -6.79 -3.94
CA PRO A 43 1.17 -7.98 -3.45
C PRO A 43 -0.28 -7.68 -3.04
N LEU A 44 -0.55 -6.50 -2.50
CA LEU A 44 -1.91 -6.09 -2.14
C LEU A 44 -2.73 -5.81 -3.41
N GLY A 45 -2.13 -5.14 -4.40
CA GLY A 45 -2.77 -4.89 -5.70
C GLY A 45 -3.15 -6.18 -6.42
N GLN A 46 -2.25 -7.16 -6.46
CA GLN A 46 -2.51 -8.48 -7.02
C GLN A 46 -3.64 -9.21 -6.29
N TRP A 47 -3.68 -9.13 -4.96
CA TRP A 47 -4.78 -9.71 -4.18
C TRP A 47 -6.13 -9.02 -4.46
N LEU A 48 -6.15 -7.69 -4.59
CA LEU A 48 -7.35 -6.95 -5.01
C LEU A 48 -7.83 -7.43 -6.39
N GLN A 49 -6.93 -7.57 -7.37
CA GLN A 49 -7.31 -7.99 -8.73
C GLN A 49 -7.75 -9.46 -8.82
N THR A 50 -7.08 -10.36 -8.10
CA THR A 50 -7.26 -11.82 -8.26
C THR A 50 -8.26 -12.43 -7.30
N VAL A 51 -8.46 -11.84 -6.12
CA VAL A 51 -9.36 -12.37 -5.09
C VAL A 51 -10.60 -11.50 -4.92
N LEU A 52 -10.43 -10.19 -4.75
CA LEU A 52 -11.56 -9.30 -4.45
C LEU A 52 -12.37 -8.97 -5.69
N LYS A 53 -11.76 -8.46 -6.76
CA LYS A 53 -12.49 -8.01 -7.95
C LYS A 53 -13.40 -9.07 -8.58
N PRO A 54 -13.01 -10.35 -8.72
CA PRO A 54 -13.86 -11.36 -9.36
C PRO A 54 -15.18 -11.59 -8.63
N SER A 55 -15.21 -11.46 -7.30
CA SER A 55 -16.41 -11.73 -6.49
C SER A 55 -17.08 -10.47 -5.92
N TYR A 56 -16.32 -9.38 -5.75
CA TYR A 56 -16.72 -8.17 -5.03
C TYR A 56 -16.48 -6.88 -5.82
N GLY A 57 -16.07 -6.93 -7.10
CA GLY A 57 -15.71 -5.72 -7.88
C GLY A 57 -16.83 -4.68 -8.04
N GLY A 58 -18.09 -5.07 -7.85
CA GLY A 58 -19.23 -4.14 -7.83
C GLY A 58 -19.36 -3.32 -6.54
N ARG A 59 -18.73 -3.75 -5.45
CA ARG A 59 -18.75 -3.10 -4.12
C ARG A 59 -17.97 -1.79 -4.16
N ALA A 60 -18.49 -0.77 -3.48
CA ALA A 60 -17.81 0.53 -3.39
C ALA A 60 -16.50 0.40 -2.61
N GLU A 61 -16.49 -0.47 -1.61
CA GLU A 61 -15.38 -0.79 -0.72
C GLU A 61 -14.16 -1.32 -1.50
N VAL A 62 -14.37 -2.21 -2.49
CA VAL A 62 -13.26 -2.72 -3.32
C VAL A 62 -12.66 -1.61 -4.18
N ARG A 63 -13.50 -0.75 -4.79
CA ARG A 63 -13.03 0.38 -5.59
C ARG A 63 -12.27 1.40 -4.74
N GLU A 64 -12.75 1.64 -3.54
CA GLU A 64 -12.14 2.57 -2.60
C GLU A 64 -10.80 2.04 -2.09
N ALA A 65 -10.71 0.76 -1.73
CA ALA A 65 -9.46 0.12 -1.35
C ALA A 65 -8.41 0.19 -2.48
N GLU A 66 -8.81 -0.03 -3.73
CA GLU A 66 -7.92 0.13 -4.89
C GLU A 66 -7.45 1.58 -5.06
N ARG A 67 -8.35 2.56 -4.92
CA ARG A 67 -8.01 3.98 -4.98
C ARG A 67 -7.00 4.36 -3.88
N LEU A 68 -7.23 3.93 -2.64
CA LEU A 68 -6.36 4.19 -1.51
C LEU A 68 -4.98 3.55 -1.69
N LEU A 69 -4.92 2.31 -2.20
CA LEU A 69 -3.65 1.66 -2.53
C LEU A 69 -2.87 2.46 -3.57
N GLN A 70 -3.50 2.91 -4.65
CA GLN A 70 -2.83 3.71 -5.67
C GLN A 70 -2.29 5.03 -5.10
N GLN A 71 -3.03 5.67 -4.20
CA GLN A 71 -2.55 6.87 -3.50
C GLN A 71 -1.36 6.56 -2.61
N GLN A 72 -1.42 5.49 -1.82
CA GLN A 72 -0.32 5.05 -0.97
C GLN A 72 0.97 4.80 -1.76
N LEU A 73 0.88 4.09 -2.89
CA LEU A 73 2.02 3.79 -3.74
C LEU A 73 2.61 5.05 -4.37
N ARG A 74 1.76 5.95 -4.88
CA ARG A 74 2.20 7.24 -5.44
C ARG A 74 2.90 8.09 -4.40
N THR A 75 2.31 8.22 -3.20
CA THR A 75 2.95 8.95 -2.10
C THR A 75 4.28 8.31 -1.73
N GLY A 76 4.38 6.97 -1.68
CA GLY A 76 5.66 6.29 -1.43
C GLY A 76 6.75 6.65 -2.44
N GLN A 77 6.38 6.74 -3.72
CA GLN A 77 7.29 7.16 -4.79
C GLN A 77 7.72 8.62 -4.65
N GLU A 78 6.79 9.51 -4.30
CA GLU A 78 7.07 10.93 -4.05
C GLU A 78 8.03 11.11 -2.87
N LEU A 79 7.83 10.41 -1.76
CA LEU A 79 8.74 10.47 -0.60
C LEU A 79 10.14 9.97 -0.95
N THR A 80 10.21 8.90 -1.73
CA THR A 80 11.50 8.36 -2.22
C THR A 80 12.24 9.36 -3.11
N THR A 81 11.51 10.04 -3.99
CA THR A 81 12.07 11.10 -4.85
C THR A 81 12.56 12.28 -4.02
N ARG A 82 11.81 12.69 -2.98
CA ARG A 82 12.23 13.75 -2.04
C ARG A 82 13.50 13.35 -1.30
N TYR A 83 13.57 12.13 -0.80
CA TYR A 83 14.76 11.59 -0.13
C TYR A 83 15.99 11.63 -1.04
N GLN A 84 15.86 11.18 -2.29
CA GLN A 84 16.94 11.21 -3.30
C GLN A 84 17.41 12.63 -3.63
N ARG A 85 16.54 13.63 -3.49
CA ARG A 85 16.85 15.06 -3.67
C ARG A 85 17.43 15.73 -2.40
N GLY A 86 17.62 14.98 -1.32
CA GLY A 86 18.18 15.49 -0.06
C GLY A 86 17.13 16.03 0.93
N HIS A 87 15.84 15.97 0.61
CA HIS A 87 14.75 16.37 1.52
C HIS A 87 14.41 15.24 2.51
N ILE A 88 15.38 14.88 3.35
CA ILE A 88 15.31 13.68 4.21
C ILE A 88 14.18 13.78 5.24
N GLU A 89 14.08 14.90 5.95
CA GLU A 89 13.08 15.08 7.01
C GLU A 89 11.66 15.11 6.44
N GLU A 90 11.44 15.82 5.34
CA GLU A 90 10.14 15.85 4.65
C GLU A 90 9.73 14.47 4.13
N ALA A 91 10.68 13.70 3.58
CA ALA A 91 10.43 12.35 3.11
C ALA A 91 10.04 11.41 4.26
N ARG A 92 10.72 11.51 5.40
CA ARG A 92 10.44 10.68 6.58
C ARG A 92 9.14 11.08 7.28
N ALA A 93 8.87 12.38 7.40
CA ALA A 93 7.61 12.87 7.97
C ALA A 93 6.39 12.38 7.17
N GLY A 94 6.53 12.23 5.84
CA GLY A 94 5.47 11.67 5.01
C GLY A 94 5.12 10.19 5.27
N LEU A 95 5.92 9.46 6.06
CA LEU A 95 5.57 8.09 6.45
C LEU A 95 4.28 8.02 7.27
N ASP A 96 3.90 9.09 7.96
CA ASP A 96 2.63 9.16 8.70
C ASP A 96 1.43 9.10 7.74
N GLN A 97 1.53 9.75 6.58
CA GLN A 97 0.52 9.67 5.53
C GLN A 97 0.40 8.25 4.97
N ILE A 98 1.52 7.53 4.84
CA ILE A 98 1.53 6.11 4.40
C ILE A 98 0.83 5.21 5.42
N ASN A 99 1.00 5.49 6.72
CA ASN A 99 0.28 4.77 7.78
C ASN A 99 -1.22 5.06 7.71
N ALA A 100 -1.62 6.32 7.53
CA ALA A 100 -3.03 6.70 7.41
C ALA A 100 -3.73 6.00 6.24
N PHE A 101 -3.07 5.87 5.08
CA PHE A 101 -3.62 5.10 3.96
C PHE A 101 -3.79 3.62 4.29
N ALA A 102 -2.82 3.03 5.01
CA ALA A 102 -2.91 1.62 5.39
C ALA A 102 -4.10 1.35 6.31
N ASP A 103 -4.30 2.21 7.31
CA ASP A 103 -5.41 2.10 8.25
C ASP A 103 -6.77 2.31 7.56
N GLN A 104 -6.85 3.22 6.58
CA GLN A 104 -8.05 3.42 5.76
C GLN A 104 -8.35 2.21 4.86
N ILE A 105 -7.33 1.60 4.25
CA ILE A 105 -7.51 0.38 3.45
C ILE A 105 -8.07 -0.74 4.34
N ASP A 106 -7.47 -0.95 5.51
CA ASP A 106 -7.93 -1.97 6.46
C ASP A 106 -9.39 -1.71 6.88
N ALA A 107 -9.74 -0.47 7.20
CA ALA A 107 -11.10 -0.10 7.60
C ALA A 107 -12.13 -0.36 6.49
N VAL A 108 -11.82 0.04 5.24
CA VAL A 108 -12.71 -0.16 4.09
C VAL A 108 -12.89 -1.64 3.77
N LEU A 109 -11.81 -2.42 3.85
CA LEU A 109 -11.87 -3.86 3.60
C LEU A 109 -12.70 -4.61 4.65
N LEU A 110 -12.69 -4.17 5.91
CA LEU A 110 -13.51 -4.77 6.98
C LEU A 110 -15.02 -4.51 6.83
N CYS A 111 -15.43 -3.63 5.91
CA CYS A 111 -16.84 -3.38 5.59
C CYS A 111 -17.39 -4.27 4.46
N LEU A 112 -16.58 -5.14 3.86
CA LEU A 112 -16.97 -6.07 2.78
C LEU A 112 -17.82 -7.25 3.26
#